data_AF-A0A246BBH3-F1
#
_entry.id   AF-A0A246BBH3-F1
#
_cell.length_a   1.000
_cell.length_b   1.000
_cell.length_c   1.000
_cell.angle_alpha   90.00
_cell.angle_beta   90.00
_cell.angle_gamma   90.00
#
_symmetry.space_group_name_H-M   'P 1'
#
loop_
_entity.id
_entity.type
_entity.pdbx_description
1 polymer ?
#
loop_
_entity_poly.entity_id
_entity_poly.type
_entity_poly.pdbx_seq_one_letter_code
_entity_poly.pdbx_strand_id
1 'polypeptide(L)'
;MKTTEHLALLQKIKTNLNSIKEVDDIGKELLDDIINFCEIDENLVYENLLNQENRALYLKEYQALIPESKNILANHKFIFDKFLARNLFNKLIRPYQFKWDFAYKELREPSDKKDELNNRLDSWGYNNDKNSDDIIRLTKDLDFAKQEYDIFKKKLEIIEDEKNEAFNGNLYLLSFSFKAFINKLNVIESNVSRLTESNDFFQNVFKNEKAILLAFSVFVKNNLLKEIPYLDFYNQITLSKTLTLEKNKSKDKYIAYAINKLKDFIIESEKEIWENKLVQYFNIKDYEKKKTVNIDDSKTEEHKKIDFEIEQYFEILKS
;
A
#
# COMPACT_ATOMS: atom_id res chain seq x y z
N MET A 1 6.71 0.57 8.32
CA MET A 1 5.33 0.66 7.77
C MET A 1 4.63 -0.67 8.01
N LYS A 2 3.33 -0.68 8.34
CA LYS A 2 2.56 -1.94 8.49
C LYS A 2 2.30 -2.59 7.14
N THR A 3 2.06 -3.90 7.09
CA THR A 3 1.74 -4.62 5.85
C THR A 3 0.54 -4.03 5.11
N THR A 4 -0.49 -3.63 5.86
CA THR A 4 -1.71 -3.01 5.31
C THR A 4 -1.42 -1.67 4.62
N GLU A 5 -0.55 -0.85 5.20
CA GLU A 5 -0.16 0.45 4.63
C GLU A 5 0.68 0.25 3.37
N HIS A 6 1.58 -0.76 3.37
CA HIS A 6 2.40 -1.09 2.21
C HIS A 6 1.55 -1.61 1.03
N LEU A 7 0.56 -2.46 1.31
CA LEU A 7 -0.42 -2.91 0.31
C LEU A 7 -1.27 -1.75 -0.23
N ALA A 8 -1.77 -0.87 0.65
CA ALA A 8 -2.56 0.28 0.24
C ALA A 8 -1.75 1.22 -0.66
N LEU A 9 -0.46 1.41 -0.37
CA LEU A 9 0.45 2.19 -1.22
C LEU A 9 0.64 1.54 -2.59
N LEU A 10 0.86 0.22 -2.66
CA LEU A 10 0.95 -0.51 -3.94
C LEU A 10 -0.35 -0.40 -4.75
N GLN A 11 -1.51 -0.52 -4.10
CA GLN A 11 -2.81 -0.36 -4.74
C GLN A 11 -2.99 1.05 -5.32
N LYS A 12 -2.59 2.08 -4.58
CA LYS A 12 -2.60 3.48 -5.04
C LYS A 12 -1.71 3.66 -6.26
N ILE A 13 -0.45 3.18 -6.18
CA ILE A 13 0.50 3.21 -7.29
C ILE A 13 -0.07 2.52 -8.52
N LYS A 14 -0.59 1.30 -8.38
CA LYS A 14 -1.19 0.53 -9.49
C LYS A 14 -2.34 1.30 -10.15
N THR A 15 -3.19 1.93 -9.36
CA THR A 15 -4.34 2.71 -9.86
C THR A 15 -3.87 3.91 -10.66
N ASN A 16 -2.89 4.66 -10.13
CA ASN A 16 -2.30 5.81 -10.81
C ASN A 16 -1.56 5.39 -12.09
N LEU A 17 -0.77 4.31 -12.05
CA LEU A 17 -0.10 3.76 -13.22
C LEU A 17 -1.08 3.40 -14.35
N ASN A 18 -2.23 2.83 -14.01
CA ASN A 18 -3.24 2.43 -14.99
C ASN A 18 -3.96 3.63 -15.63
N SER A 19 -3.97 4.79 -14.96
CA SER A 19 -4.59 6.01 -15.48
C SER A 19 -3.72 6.78 -16.48
N ILE A 20 -2.42 6.46 -16.57
CA ILE A 20 -1.48 7.12 -17.47
C ILE A 20 -1.78 6.76 -18.92
N LYS A 21 -1.98 7.77 -19.75
CA LYS A 21 -2.17 7.63 -21.19
C LYS A 21 -1.02 8.23 -21.98
N GLU A 22 -0.36 9.24 -21.41
CA GLU A 22 0.74 9.98 -22.04
C GLU A 22 1.87 10.25 -21.05
N VAL A 23 3.07 10.60 -21.55
CA VAL A 23 4.26 10.87 -20.71
C VAL A 23 3.99 12.03 -19.74
N ASP A 24 3.22 13.03 -20.17
CA ASP A 24 2.92 14.22 -19.38
C ASP A 24 1.95 13.97 -18.22
N ASP A 25 1.26 12.82 -18.20
CA ASP A 25 0.38 12.39 -17.10
C ASP A 25 1.20 11.92 -15.87
N ILE A 26 2.50 11.64 -16.05
CA ILE A 26 3.37 11.21 -14.95
C ILE A 26 3.68 12.41 -14.04
N GLY A 27 2.92 12.49 -12.94
CA GLY A 27 3.04 13.54 -11.94
C GLY A 27 4.00 13.23 -10.79
N LYS A 28 4.31 14.27 -10.01
CA LYS A 28 5.16 14.18 -8.80
C LYS A 28 4.61 13.18 -7.78
N GLU A 29 3.31 13.23 -7.51
CA GLU A 29 2.67 12.37 -6.50
C GLU A 29 2.90 10.88 -6.76
N LEU A 30 2.79 10.45 -8.02
CA LEU A 30 3.07 9.06 -8.38
C LEU A 30 4.55 8.70 -8.14
N LEU A 31 5.49 9.58 -8.48
CA LEU A 31 6.90 9.31 -8.21
C LEU A 31 7.18 9.26 -6.72
N ASP A 32 6.56 10.14 -5.93
CA ASP A 32 6.68 10.15 -4.47
C ASP A 32 6.18 8.84 -3.86
N ASP A 33 5.00 8.37 -4.30
CA ASP A 33 4.44 7.10 -3.87
C ASP A 33 5.38 5.93 -4.22
N ILE A 34 5.92 5.90 -5.44
CA ILE A 34 6.85 4.85 -5.89
C ILE A 34 8.17 4.89 -5.11
N ILE A 35 8.74 6.08 -4.88
CA ILE A 35 10.00 6.24 -4.13
C ILE A 35 9.79 5.76 -2.70
N ASN A 36 8.73 6.22 -2.04
CA ASN A 36 8.38 5.78 -0.69
C ASN A 36 8.18 4.26 -0.63
N PHE A 37 7.50 3.68 -1.63
CA PHE A 37 7.34 2.23 -1.73
C PHE A 37 8.70 1.50 -1.84
N CYS A 38 9.65 2.05 -2.60
CA CYS A 38 10.96 1.44 -2.78
C CYS A 38 11.88 1.54 -1.55
N GLU A 39 11.74 2.60 -0.75
CA GLU A 39 12.55 2.84 0.45
C GLU A 39 12.13 1.99 1.65
N ILE A 40 10.92 1.43 1.64
CA ILE A 40 10.43 0.58 2.73
C ILE A 40 11.23 -0.73 2.81
N ASP A 41 11.76 -1.06 3.99
CA ASP A 41 12.38 -2.35 4.28
C ASP A 41 11.34 -3.47 4.20
N GLU A 42 11.50 -4.39 3.25
CA GLU A 42 10.53 -5.45 3.05
C GLU A 42 10.53 -6.45 4.21
N ASN A 43 11.67 -6.65 4.90
CA ASN A 43 11.75 -7.61 5.99
C ASN A 43 10.79 -7.24 7.13
N LEU A 44 10.76 -5.96 7.50
CA LEU A 44 9.82 -5.44 8.49
C LEU A 44 8.36 -5.62 8.07
N VAL A 45 8.06 -5.47 6.77
CA VAL A 45 6.72 -5.69 6.23
C VAL A 45 6.33 -7.16 6.32
N TYR A 46 7.26 -8.08 6.08
CA TYR A 46 6.99 -9.52 6.15
C TYR A 46 6.92 -10.06 7.58
N GLU A 47 7.78 -9.57 8.48
CA GLU A 47 7.66 -9.84 9.91
C GLU A 47 6.29 -9.37 10.44
N ASN A 48 5.84 -8.18 10.01
CA ASN A 48 4.50 -7.71 10.35
C ASN A 48 3.42 -8.63 9.78
N LEU A 49 3.55 -9.06 8.52
CA LEU A 49 2.60 -9.96 7.85
C LEU A 49 2.46 -11.30 8.56
N LEU A 50 3.57 -11.90 8.99
CA LEU A 50 3.57 -13.20 9.68
C LEU A 50 2.78 -13.18 10.99
N ASN A 51 2.71 -12.01 11.64
CA ASN A 51 2.00 -11.78 12.89
C ASN A 51 0.53 -11.36 12.70
N GLN A 52 0.02 -11.25 11.46
CA GLN A 52 -1.38 -10.89 11.19
C GLN A 52 -2.29 -12.14 11.18
N GLU A 53 -3.48 -12.02 11.79
CA GLU A 53 -4.50 -13.09 11.72
C GLU A 53 -4.97 -13.37 10.29
N ASN A 54 -5.03 -12.33 9.43
CA ASN A 54 -5.50 -12.42 8.04
C ASN A 54 -4.36 -12.55 7.01
N ARG A 55 -3.18 -13.07 7.41
CA ARG A 55 -1.97 -13.12 6.58
C ARG A 55 -2.16 -13.73 5.19
N ALA A 56 -3.01 -14.76 5.06
CA ALA A 56 -3.30 -15.41 3.78
C ALA A 56 -4.02 -14.48 2.78
N LEU A 57 -4.89 -13.58 3.27
CA LEU A 57 -5.57 -12.59 2.43
C LEU A 57 -4.56 -11.58 1.87
N TYR A 58 -3.70 -11.05 2.75
CA TYR A 58 -2.68 -10.08 2.35
C TYR A 58 -1.66 -10.66 1.36
N LEU A 59 -1.29 -11.95 1.49
CA LEU A 59 -0.48 -12.61 0.47
C LEU A 59 -1.20 -12.70 -0.88
N LYS A 60 -2.48 -13.10 -0.89
CA LYS A 60 -3.26 -13.15 -2.13
C LYS A 60 -3.35 -11.77 -2.79
N GLU A 61 -3.50 -10.71 -2.01
CA GLU A 61 -3.49 -9.33 -2.52
C GLU A 61 -2.14 -8.97 -3.15
N TYR A 62 -1.01 -9.28 -2.50
CA TYR A 62 0.31 -9.10 -3.12
C TYR A 62 0.46 -9.90 -4.42
N GLN A 63 0.04 -11.17 -4.41
CA GLN A 63 0.08 -12.05 -5.59
C GLN A 63 -0.78 -11.54 -6.75
N ALA A 64 -1.83 -10.76 -6.49
CA ALA A 64 -2.63 -10.13 -7.53
C ALA A 64 -2.01 -8.80 -7.99
N LEU A 65 -1.65 -7.91 -7.05
CA LEU A 65 -1.25 -6.54 -7.36
C LEU A 65 0.11 -6.41 -8.02
N ILE A 66 1.07 -7.28 -7.66
CA ILE A 66 2.42 -7.23 -8.22
C ILE A 66 2.38 -7.57 -9.72
N PRO A 67 1.81 -8.71 -10.17
CA PRO A 67 1.70 -9.01 -11.60
C PRO A 67 0.91 -7.95 -12.36
N GLU A 68 -0.21 -7.44 -11.81
CA GLU A 68 -0.99 -6.37 -12.44
C GLU A 68 -0.14 -5.11 -12.66
N SER A 69 0.61 -4.67 -11.65
CA SER A 69 1.49 -3.50 -11.74
C SER A 69 2.58 -3.69 -12.78
N LYS A 70 3.22 -4.88 -12.80
CA LYS A 70 4.23 -5.23 -13.81
C LYS A 70 3.65 -5.25 -15.21
N ASN A 71 2.43 -5.78 -15.38
CA ASN A 71 1.74 -5.83 -16.66
C ASN A 71 1.40 -4.41 -17.18
N ILE A 72 0.94 -3.51 -16.31
CA ILE A 72 0.72 -2.10 -16.68
C ILE A 72 2.02 -1.46 -17.16
N LEU A 73 3.12 -1.64 -16.42
CA LEU A 73 4.44 -1.13 -16.81
C LEU A 73 4.90 -1.70 -18.18
N ALA A 74 4.64 -2.98 -18.44
CA ALA A 74 4.98 -3.62 -19.71
C ALA A 74 4.11 -3.12 -20.88
N ASN A 75 2.79 -2.99 -20.68
CA ASN A 75 1.85 -2.56 -21.71
C ASN A 75 2.07 -1.09 -22.10
N HIS A 76 2.45 -0.26 -21.14
CA HIS A 76 2.74 1.16 -21.36
C HIS A 76 4.25 1.44 -21.45
N LYS A 77 5.06 0.43 -21.80
CA LYS A 77 6.53 0.53 -21.83
C LYS A 77 7.04 1.73 -22.64
N PHE A 78 6.43 2.04 -23.78
CA PHE A 78 6.82 3.20 -24.59
C PHE A 78 6.71 4.54 -23.85
N ILE A 79 5.72 4.68 -22.97
CA ILE A 79 5.53 5.88 -22.14
C ILE A 79 6.63 5.94 -21.08
N PHE A 80 6.82 4.85 -20.33
CA PHE A 80 7.76 4.79 -19.23
C PHE A 80 9.24 4.84 -19.68
N ASP A 81 9.57 4.23 -20.82
CA ASP A 81 10.92 4.29 -21.42
C ASP A 81 11.27 5.71 -21.89
N LYS A 82 10.27 6.49 -22.32
CA LYS A 82 10.44 7.89 -22.73
C LYS A 82 10.43 8.86 -21.56
N PHE A 83 9.94 8.44 -20.40
CA PHE A 83 9.89 9.30 -19.23
C PHE A 83 11.29 9.60 -18.72
N LEU A 84 11.58 10.89 -18.50
CA LEU A 84 12.80 11.35 -17.88
C LEU A 84 12.43 12.14 -16.63
N ALA A 85 12.85 11.67 -15.45
CA ALA A 85 12.59 12.37 -14.18
C ALA A 85 13.08 13.82 -14.20
N ARG A 86 14.17 14.09 -14.94
CA ARG A 86 14.69 15.44 -15.19
C ARG A 86 13.67 16.37 -15.86
N ASN A 87 12.81 15.85 -16.75
CA ASN A 87 11.78 16.67 -17.41
C ASN A 87 10.72 17.12 -16.42
N LEU A 88 10.25 16.21 -15.56
CA LEU A 88 9.32 16.55 -14.49
C LEU A 88 9.95 17.52 -13.49
N PHE A 89 11.18 17.27 -13.06
CA PHE A 89 11.94 18.18 -12.21
C PHE A 89 12.00 19.58 -12.81
N ASN A 90 12.42 19.71 -14.07
CA ASN A 90 12.46 21.00 -14.76
C ASN A 90 11.08 21.67 -14.85
N LYS A 91 10.01 20.91 -15.10
CA LYS A 91 8.63 21.40 -15.13
C LYS A 91 8.21 22.01 -13.78
N LEU A 92 8.62 21.39 -12.67
CA LEU A 92 8.32 21.86 -11.31
C LEU A 92 9.13 23.12 -10.94
N ILE A 93 10.37 23.24 -11.40
CA ILE A 93 11.24 24.40 -11.08
C ILE A 93 10.95 25.61 -11.99
N ARG A 94 10.48 25.38 -13.22
CA ARG A 94 10.27 26.43 -14.23
C ARG A 94 9.48 27.66 -13.76
N PRO A 95 8.37 27.54 -13.00
CA PRO A 95 7.65 28.70 -12.49
C PRO A 95 8.49 29.60 -11.59
N TYR A 96 9.32 29.01 -10.73
CA TYR A 96 10.21 29.73 -9.82
C TYR A 96 11.36 30.41 -10.56
N GLN A 97 11.93 29.71 -11.56
CA GLN A 97 12.93 30.31 -12.44
C GLN A 97 12.37 31.52 -13.18
N PHE A 98 11.14 31.43 -13.69
CA PHE A 98 10.48 32.56 -14.37
C PHE A 98 10.22 33.75 -13.44
N LYS A 99 9.74 33.50 -12.21
CA LYS A 99 9.57 34.55 -11.19
C LYS A 99 10.88 35.25 -10.88
N TRP A 100 11.96 34.47 -10.71
CA TRP A 100 13.29 35.00 -10.43
C TRP A 100 13.82 35.83 -11.61
N ASP A 101 13.72 35.34 -12.84
CA ASP A 101 14.14 36.07 -14.04
C ASP A 101 13.40 37.40 -14.19
N PHE A 102 12.10 37.43 -13.84
CA PHE A 102 11.29 38.64 -13.86
C PHE A 102 11.70 39.63 -12.77
N ALA A 103 11.82 39.19 -11.51
CA ALA A 103 12.23 40.05 -10.40
C ALA A 103 13.66 40.60 -10.60
N TYR A 104 14.56 39.81 -11.16
CA TYR A 104 15.91 40.23 -11.50
C TYR A 104 15.91 41.35 -12.55
N LYS A 105 15.02 41.28 -13.56
CA LYS A 105 14.85 42.36 -14.54
C LYS A 105 14.29 43.63 -13.89
N GLU A 106 13.31 43.50 -12.99
CA GLU A 106 12.76 44.65 -12.25
C GLU A 106 13.81 45.34 -11.37
N LEU A 107 14.73 44.59 -10.76
CA LEU A 107 15.81 45.15 -9.92
C LEU A 107 16.85 45.95 -10.74
N ARG A 108 17.03 45.64 -12.02
CA ARG A 108 18.06 46.29 -12.85
C ARG A 108 17.88 47.80 -12.92
N GLU A 109 16.67 48.27 -13.20
CA GLU A 109 16.40 49.69 -13.40
C GLU A 109 16.69 50.53 -12.13
N PRO A 110 16.22 50.15 -10.92
CA PRO A 110 16.63 50.79 -9.68
C PRO A 110 18.15 50.70 -9.40
N SER A 111 18.78 49.57 -9.74
CA SER A 111 20.23 49.41 -9.56
C SER A 111 21.03 50.37 -10.44
N ASP A 112 20.69 50.43 -11.72
CA ASP A 112 21.35 51.29 -12.71
C ASP A 112 21.16 52.77 -12.34
N LYS A 113 19.95 53.17 -11.93
CA LYS A 113 19.64 54.53 -11.47
C LYS A 113 20.42 54.91 -10.21
N LYS A 114 20.50 54.01 -9.23
CA LYS A 114 21.28 54.21 -8.00
C LYS A 114 22.77 54.39 -8.34
N ASP A 115 23.33 53.56 -9.20
CA ASP A 115 24.74 53.62 -9.59
C ASP A 115 25.03 54.88 -10.42
N GLU A 116 24.14 55.29 -11.33
CA GLU A 116 24.26 56.56 -12.07
C GLU A 116 24.27 57.77 -11.14
N LEU A 117 23.31 57.85 -10.21
CA LEU A 117 23.22 58.96 -9.25
C LEU A 117 24.42 59.01 -8.32
N ASN A 118 24.93 57.85 -7.89
CA ASN A 118 26.13 57.77 -7.06
C ASN A 118 27.35 58.29 -7.83
N ASN A 119 27.54 57.85 -9.08
CA ASN A 119 28.64 58.31 -9.94
C ASN A 119 28.57 59.82 -10.23
N ARG A 120 27.37 60.36 -10.44
CA ARG A 120 27.16 61.80 -10.62
C ARG A 120 27.51 62.59 -9.37
N LEU A 121 27.08 62.12 -8.20
CA LEU A 121 27.38 62.75 -6.92
C LEU A 121 28.89 62.74 -6.64
N ASP A 122 29.55 61.62 -6.90
CA ASP A 122 31.01 61.49 -6.77
C ASP A 122 31.72 62.50 -7.67
N SER A 123 31.32 62.59 -8.95
CA SER A 123 31.91 63.52 -9.93
C SER A 123 31.67 65.00 -9.59
N TRP A 124 30.46 65.36 -9.16
CA TRP A 124 30.08 66.75 -8.87
C TRP A 124 30.53 67.22 -7.51
N GLY A 125 30.64 66.32 -6.53
CA GLY A 125 31.13 66.61 -5.18
C GLY A 125 32.61 67.02 -5.14
N TYR A 126 33.39 66.69 -6.17
CA TYR A 126 34.76 67.20 -6.34
C TYR A 126 34.82 68.65 -6.78
N ASN A 127 33.80 69.15 -7.49
CA ASN A 127 33.85 70.43 -8.21
C ASN A 127 32.94 71.52 -7.63
N ASN A 128 32.05 71.19 -6.68
CA ASN A 128 31.04 72.12 -6.15
C ASN A 128 31.02 72.14 -4.61
N ASP A 129 30.52 73.24 -4.04
CA ASP A 129 30.22 73.31 -2.60
C ASP A 129 29.17 72.24 -2.23
N LYS A 130 29.44 71.50 -1.16
CA LYS A 130 28.57 70.45 -0.62
C LYS A 130 27.20 70.99 -0.21
N ASN A 131 27.11 72.29 0.08
CA ASN A 131 25.86 72.96 0.44
C ASN A 131 25.11 73.57 -0.75
N SER A 132 25.55 73.32 -1.98
CA SER A 132 24.81 73.81 -3.15
C SER A 132 23.47 73.06 -3.31
N ASP A 133 22.44 73.78 -3.76
CA ASP A 133 21.09 73.22 -3.94
C ASP A 133 21.07 71.99 -4.86
N ASP A 134 21.95 71.96 -5.86
CA ASP A 134 22.10 70.83 -6.78
C ASP A 134 22.68 69.58 -6.09
N ILE A 135 23.69 69.73 -5.22
CA ILE A 135 24.25 68.62 -4.43
C ILE A 135 23.20 68.11 -3.43
N ILE A 136 22.44 69.01 -2.79
CA ILE A 136 21.35 68.64 -1.88
C ILE A 136 20.26 67.84 -2.62
N ARG A 137 19.86 68.27 -3.83
CA ARG A 137 18.86 67.57 -4.65
C ARG A 137 19.36 66.19 -5.07
N LEU A 138 20.58 66.10 -5.61
CA LEU A 138 21.18 64.83 -6.05
C LEU A 138 21.32 63.83 -4.89
N THR A 139 21.66 64.31 -3.70
CA THR A 139 21.74 63.46 -2.50
C THR A 139 20.37 62.88 -2.15
N LYS A 140 19.31 63.69 -2.18
CA LYS A 140 17.94 63.22 -1.94
C LYS A 140 17.49 62.19 -2.99
N ASP A 141 17.75 62.47 -4.27
CA ASP A 141 17.39 61.56 -5.37
C ASP A 141 18.12 60.22 -5.24
N LEU A 142 19.40 60.24 -4.85
CA LEU A 142 20.18 59.03 -4.56
C LEU A 142 19.60 58.25 -3.38
N ASP A 143 19.19 58.92 -2.31
CA ASP A 143 18.58 58.26 -1.14
C ASP A 143 17.25 57.59 -1.51
N PHE A 144 16.42 58.24 -2.34
CA PHE A 144 15.21 57.61 -2.89
C PHE A 144 15.54 56.39 -3.75
N ALA A 145 16.53 56.49 -4.64
CA ALA A 145 16.97 55.38 -5.48
C ALA A 145 17.54 54.20 -4.66
N LYS A 146 18.25 54.47 -3.55
CA LYS A 146 18.72 53.45 -2.60
C LYS A 146 17.55 52.73 -1.93
N GLN A 147 16.55 53.47 -1.45
CA GLN A 147 15.35 52.87 -0.84
C GLN A 147 14.58 52.01 -1.84
N GLU A 148 14.41 52.50 -3.08
CA GLU A 148 13.78 51.77 -4.18
C GLU A 148 14.55 50.48 -4.49
N TYR A 149 15.88 50.57 -4.67
CA TYR A 149 16.76 49.42 -4.84
C TYR A 149 16.63 48.39 -3.70
N ASP A 150 16.65 48.84 -2.44
CA ASP A 150 16.56 47.96 -1.28
C ASP A 150 15.23 47.20 -1.23
N ILE A 151 14.12 47.82 -1.67
CA ILE A 151 12.81 47.16 -1.77
C ILE A 151 12.85 46.04 -2.82
N PHE A 152 13.34 46.33 -4.02
CA PHE A 152 13.42 45.33 -5.10
C PHE A 152 14.45 44.24 -4.79
N LYS A 153 15.54 44.57 -4.10
CA LYS A 153 16.55 43.61 -3.68
C LYS A 153 15.97 42.62 -2.68
N LYS A 154 15.25 43.08 -1.66
CA LYS A 154 14.55 42.20 -0.70
C LYS A 154 13.54 41.31 -1.40
N LYS A 155 12.80 41.84 -2.38
CA LYS A 155 11.87 41.04 -3.20
C LYS A 155 12.59 39.93 -3.97
N LEU A 156 13.74 40.24 -4.56
CA LEU A 156 14.56 39.25 -5.29
C LEU A 156 15.10 38.17 -4.35
N GLU A 157 15.60 38.54 -3.17
CA GLU A 157 16.11 37.61 -2.15
C GLU A 157 15.03 36.61 -1.72
N ILE A 158 13.80 37.07 -1.45
CA ILE A 158 12.66 36.19 -1.10
C ILE A 158 12.36 35.20 -2.24
N ILE A 159 12.36 35.68 -3.49
CA ILE A 159 12.08 34.82 -4.66
C ILE A 159 13.21 33.82 -4.90
N GLU A 160 14.46 34.20 -4.63
CA GLU A 160 15.61 33.32 -4.67
C GLU A 160 15.51 32.21 -3.61
N ASP A 161 15.09 32.55 -2.39
CA ASP A 161 14.83 31.58 -1.33
C ASP A 161 13.71 30.60 -1.73
N GLU A 162 12.56 31.09 -2.24
CA GLU A 162 11.47 30.23 -2.74
C GLU A 162 11.96 29.26 -3.83
N LYS A 163 12.78 29.76 -4.76
CA LYS A 163 13.35 28.96 -5.85
C LYS A 163 14.29 27.89 -5.31
N ASN A 164 15.16 28.25 -4.36
CA ASN A 164 16.12 27.32 -3.75
C ASN A 164 15.40 26.26 -2.93
N GLU A 165 14.37 26.62 -2.19
CA GLU A 165 13.51 25.68 -1.46
C GLU A 165 12.83 24.71 -2.43
N ALA A 166 12.23 25.21 -3.52
CA ALA A 166 11.63 24.36 -4.54
C ALA A 166 12.67 23.43 -5.21
N PHE A 167 13.86 23.93 -5.52
CA PHE A 167 14.94 23.13 -6.10
C PHE A 167 15.38 22.00 -5.18
N ASN A 168 15.74 22.33 -3.94
CA ASN A 168 16.21 21.37 -2.95
C ASN A 168 15.11 20.36 -2.58
N GLY A 169 13.88 20.85 -2.39
CA GLY A 169 12.72 20.06 -2.06
C GLY A 169 12.29 19.09 -3.16
N ASN A 170 12.79 19.21 -4.39
CA ASN A 170 12.49 18.27 -5.50
C ASN A 170 13.73 17.51 -6.00
N LEU A 171 14.91 17.74 -5.42
CA LEU A 171 16.17 17.19 -5.93
C LEU A 171 16.19 15.65 -5.93
N TYR A 172 15.53 15.02 -4.95
CA TYR A 172 15.43 13.57 -4.82
C TYR A 172 14.80 12.91 -6.05
N LEU A 173 13.91 13.60 -6.79
CA LEU A 173 13.28 13.07 -8.00
C LEU A 173 14.32 12.70 -9.07
N LEU A 174 15.49 13.36 -9.10
CA LEU A 174 16.54 13.05 -10.06
C LEU A 174 17.20 11.69 -9.82
N SER A 175 17.02 11.10 -8.64
CA SER A 175 17.49 9.74 -8.32
C SER A 175 16.50 8.65 -8.76
N PHE A 176 15.28 9.03 -9.18
CA PHE A 176 14.22 8.10 -9.52
C PHE A 176 14.59 7.19 -10.71
N SER A 177 14.22 5.91 -10.61
CA SER A 177 14.33 4.95 -11.69
C SER A 177 13.18 3.93 -11.67
N PHE A 178 12.46 3.81 -12.78
CA PHE A 178 11.49 2.72 -12.96
C PHE A 178 12.13 1.33 -12.84
N LYS A 179 13.41 1.19 -13.19
CA LYS A 179 14.14 -0.07 -13.02
C LYS A 179 14.26 -0.44 -11.54
N ALA A 180 14.50 0.54 -10.66
CA ALA A 180 14.55 0.30 -9.22
C ALA A 180 13.18 -0.16 -8.69
N PHE A 181 12.10 0.46 -9.15
CA PHE A 181 10.75 0.04 -8.80
C PHE A 181 10.41 -1.39 -9.29
N ILE A 182 10.75 -1.73 -10.53
CA ILE A 182 10.56 -3.09 -11.06
C ILE A 182 11.37 -4.10 -10.25
N ASN A 183 12.62 -3.77 -9.89
CA ASN A 183 13.44 -4.63 -9.05
C ASN A 183 12.81 -4.83 -7.67
N LYS A 184 12.28 -3.77 -7.05
CA LYS A 184 11.54 -3.85 -5.79
C LYS A 184 10.36 -4.80 -5.90
N LEU A 185 9.53 -4.66 -6.94
CA LEU A 185 8.41 -5.57 -7.20
C LEU A 185 8.88 -7.02 -7.34
N ASN A 186 9.98 -7.28 -8.05
CA ASN A 186 10.53 -8.64 -8.20
C ASN A 186 11.03 -9.23 -6.87
N VAL A 187 11.67 -8.42 -6.02
CA VAL A 187 12.09 -8.85 -4.67
C VAL A 187 10.87 -9.23 -3.84
N ILE A 188 9.84 -8.37 -3.86
CA ILE A 188 8.62 -8.61 -3.10
C ILE A 188 7.90 -9.87 -3.61
N GLU A 189 7.80 -10.03 -4.93
CA GLU A 189 7.21 -11.20 -5.58
C GLU A 189 7.93 -12.48 -5.15
N SER A 190 9.26 -12.49 -5.18
CA SER A 190 10.06 -13.65 -4.76
C SER A 190 9.83 -13.99 -3.30
N ASN A 191 9.81 -13.00 -2.41
CA ASN A 191 9.56 -13.21 -0.99
C ASN A 191 8.14 -13.73 -0.73
N VAL A 192 7.13 -13.17 -1.41
CA VAL A 192 5.75 -13.64 -1.37
C VAL A 192 5.63 -15.09 -1.85
N SER A 193 6.28 -15.45 -2.97
CA SER A 193 6.33 -16.82 -3.48
C SER A 193 6.95 -17.78 -2.46
N ARG A 194 8.08 -17.40 -1.84
CA ARG A 194 8.74 -18.22 -0.81
C ARG A 194 7.86 -18.41 0.43
N LEU A 195 7.13 -17.38 0.85
CA LEU A 195 6.17 -17.48 1.94
C LEU A 195 5.03 -18.42 1.56
N THR A 196 4.49 -18.33 0.34
CA THR A 196 3.44 -19.25 -0.13
C THR A 196 3.89 -20.69 -0.33
N GLU A 197 5.18 -20.93 -0.59
CA GLU A 197 5.75 -22.27 -0.72
C GLU A 197 6.17 -22.86 0.63
N SER A 198 6.29 -22.03 1.67
CA SER A 198 6.57 -22.50 3.03
C SER A 198 5.34 -23.18 3.62
N ASN A 199 5.51 -24.42 4.10
CA ASN A 199 4.46 -25.21 4.76
C ASN A 199 3.81 -24.49 5.96
N ASP A 200 4.47 -23.46 6.50
CA ASP A 200 3.98 -22.65 7.62
C ASP A 200 2.87 -21.65 7.22
N PHE A 201 2.73 -21.32 5.93
CA PHE A 201 1.82 -20.26 5.48
C PHE A 201 0.48 -20.78 4.93
N PHE A 202 0.51 -21.90 4.21
CA PHE A 202 -0.67 -22.74 3.96
C PHE A 202 -0.63 -23.93 4.91
N GLN A 203 -0.89 -23.69 6.19
CA GLN A 203 -1.41 -24.77 7.02
C GLN A 203 -2.81 -25.09 6.49
N ASN A 204 -2.86 -25.92 5.44
CA ASN A 204 -4.08 -26.54 4.97
C ASN A 204 -4.60 -27.38 6.13
N VAL A 205 -5.54 -26.85 6.90
CA VAL A 205 -6.12 -27.62 8.01
C VAL A 205 -6.74 -28.90 7.46
N PHE A 206 -7.38 -28.84 6.28
CA PHE A 206 -7.92 -30.00 5.58
C PHE A 206 -6.92 -30.62 4.60
N LYS A 207 -6.98 -31.95 4.42
CA LYS A 207 -6.13 -32.71 3.49
C LYS A 207 -6.29 -32.31 2.02
N ASN A 208 -7.47 -31.81 1.62
CA ASN A 208 -7.76 -31.33 0.27
C ASN A 208 -9.07 -30.50 0.23
N GLU A 209 -9.32 -29.80 -0.88
CA GLU A 209 -10.54 -28.99 -1.06
C GLU A 209 -11.84 -29.82 -1.03
N LYS A 210 -11.82 -31.04 -1.57
CA LYS A 210 -13.01 -31.93 -1.52
C LYS A 210 -13.42 -32.23 -0.08
N ALA A 211 -12.48 -32.31 0.85
CA ALA A 211 -12.77 -32.50 2.27
C ALA A 211 -13.44 -31.26 2.91
N ILE A 212 -13.15 -30.06 2.41
CA ILE A 212 -13.82 -28.83 2.84
C ILE A 212 -15.26 -28.79 2.31
N LEU A 213 -15.49 -29.23 1.07
CA LEU A 213 -16.84 -29.42 0.52
C LEU A 213 -17.64 -30.44 1.34
N LEU A 214 -17.03 -31.55 1.74
CA LEU A 214 -17.65 -32.52 2.66
C LEU A 214 -18.03 -31.85 3.98
N ALA A 215 -17.12 -31.09 4.60
CA ALA A 215 -17.41 -30.37 5.83
C ALA A 215 -18.56 -29.36 5.65
N PHE A 216 -18.62 -28.66 4.53
CA PHE A 216 -19.72 -27.75 4.20
C PHE A 216 -21.06 -28.49 4.08
N SER A 217 -21.07 -29.65 3.42
CA SER A 217 -22.28 -30.48 3.33
C SER A 217 -22.74 -30.95 4.71
N VAL A 218 -21.81 -31.49 5.50
CA VAL A 218 -22.07 -32.02 6.84
C VAL A 218 -22.56 -30.93 7.81
N PHE A 219 -21.97 -29.73 7.80
CA PHE A 219 -22.35 -28.69 8.75
C PHE A 219 -23.52 -27.83 8.26
N VAL A 220 -23.50 -27.39 7.00
CA VAL A 220 -24.45 -26.41 6.47
C VAL A 220 -25.62 -27.11 5.79
N LYS A 221 -25.38 -28.03 4.85
CA LYS A 221 -26.48 -28.70 4.10
C LYS A 221 -27.32 -29.63 4.98
N ASN A 222 -26.73 -30.24 6.00
CA ASN A 222 -27.46 -31.01 7.02
C ASN A 222 -28.09 -30.16 8.14
N ASN A 223 -28.14 -28.82 7.99
CA ASN A 223 -28.76 -27.90 8.95
C ASN A 223 -28.21 -28.01 10.39
N LEU A 224 -26.92 -28.31 10.56
CA LEU A 224 -26.27 -28.23 11.87
C LEU A 224 -25.95 -26.77 12.21
N LEU A 225 -25.53 -26.00 11.21
CA LEU A 225 -25.28 -24.56 11.26
C LEU A 225 -26.36 -23.79 10.48
N LYS A 226 -26.47 -22.49 10.74
CA LYS A 226 -27.23 -21.60 9.86
C LYS A 226 -26.61 -21.52 8.47
N GLU A 227 -27.45 -21.24 7.48
CA GLU A 227 -27.01 -21.13 6.09
C GLU A 227 -26.02 -19.97 5.91
N ILE A 228 -24.92 -20.26 5.20
CA ILE A 228 -23.82 -19.34 4.95
C ILE A 228 -23.24 -19.66 3.56
N PRO A 229 -22.74 -18.66 2.79
CA PRO A 229 -22.07 -18.92 1.53
C PRO A 229 -20.86 -19.86 1.70
N TYR A 230 -20.63 -20.74 0.72
CA TYR A 230 -19.52 -21.71 0.75
C TYR A 230 -18.16 -21.04 0.97
N LEU A 231 -17.90 -19.91 0.29
CA LEU A 231 -16.64 -19.19 0.41
C LEU A 231 -16.42 -18.64 1.84
N ASP A 232 -17.48 -18.17 2.50
CA ASP A 232 -17.38 -17.67 3.86
C ASP A 232 -17.17 -18.81 4.85
N PHE A 233 -17.87 -19.93 4.66
CA PHE A 233 -17.62 -21.16 5.42
C PHE A 233 -16.18 -21.66 5.24
N TYR A 234 -15.71 -21.75 4.00
CA TYR A 234 -14.35 -22.18 3.65
C TYR A 234 -13.30 -21.38 4.42
N ASN A 235 -13.43 -20.05 4.43
CA ASN A 235 -12.47 -19.19 5.12
C ASN A 235 -12.51 -19.38 6.65
N GLN A 236 -13.68 -19.64 7.21
CA GLN A 236 -13.85 -19.80 8.66
C GLN A 236 -13.42 -21.19 9.15
N ILE A 237 -13.78 -22.27 8.44
CA ILE A 237 -13.53 -23.65 8.86
C ILE A 237 -12.05 -24.05 8.73
N THR A 238 -11.32 -23.40 7.83
CA THR A 238 -9.86 -23.52 7.67
C THR A 238 -9.10 -22.67 8.68
N LEU A 239 -9.79 -22.04 9.64
CA LEU A 239 -9.23 -21.19 10.69
C LEU A 239 -8.49 -19.94 10.17
N SER A 240 -8.70 -19.57 8.89
CA SER A 240 -8.08 -18.42 8.22
C SER A 240 -8.78 -17.08 8.48
N LYS A 241 -9.93 -17.09 9.17
CA LYS A 241 -10.71 -15.92 9.60
C LYS A 241 -11.30 -16.15 11.00
N THR A 242 -11.79 -15.08 11.63
CA THR A 242 -12.61 -15.16 12.86
C THR A 242 -13.85 -16.02 12.60
N LEU A 243 -14.14 -16.95 13.52
CA LEU A 243 -15.32 -17.81 13.45
C LEU A 243 -16.58 -17.01 13.80
N THR A 244 -17.56 -16.97 12.88
CA THR A 244 -18.91 -16.40 13.07
C THR A 244 -20.00 -17.40 12.70
N LEU A 245 -19.67 -18.70 12.68
CA LEU A 245 -20.59 -19.78 12.40
C LEU A 245 -21.64 -19.93 13.50
N GLU A 246 -22.91 -19.73 13.17
CA GLU A 246 -24.00 -19.89 14.12
C GLU A 246 -24.59 -21.31 14.09
N LYS A 247 -24.63 -21.98 15.24
CA LYS A 247 -25.28 -23.29 15.37
C LYS A 247 -26.79 -23.20 15.43
N ASN A 248 -27.49 -24.16 14.82
CA ASN A 248 -28.93 -24.32 15.00
C ASN A 248 -29.26 -24.88 16.40
N LYS A 249 -30.45 -24.56 16.92
CA LYS A 249 -30.88 -24.98 18.27
C LYS A 249 -30.84 -26.50 18.41
N SER A 250 -30.37 -26.97 19.56
CA SER A 250 -30.32 -28.41 19.93
C SER A 250 -29.45 -29.28 19.01
N LYS A 251 -28.45 -28.69 18.33
CA LYS A 251 -27.54 -29.44 17.43
C LYS A 251 -26.17 -29.80 18.02
N ASP A 252 -25.88 -29.43 19.28
CA ASP A 252 -24.58 -29.67 19.93
C ASP A 252 -24.09 -31.12 19.84
N LYS A 253 -24.96 -32.10 20.06
CA LYS A 253 -24.60 -33.53 19.95
C LYS A 253 -24.12 -33.88 18.54
N TYR A 254 -24.82 -33.41 17.52
CA TYR A 254 -24.54 -33.72 16.13
C TYR A 254 -23.34 -32.94 15.60
N ILE A 255 -23.14 -31.70 16.05
CA ILE A 255 -21.94 -30.91 15.78
C ILE A 255 -20.73 -31.62 16.41
N ALA A 256 -20.84 -32.11 17.66
CA ALA A 256 -19.77 -32.85 18.31
C ALA A 256 -19.37 -34.11 17.51
N TYR A 257 -20.38 -34.89 17.09
CA TYR A 257 -20.19 -36.08 16.27
C TYR A 257 -19.57 -35.74 14.90
N ALA A 258 -20.05 -34.69 14.23
CA ALA A 258 -19.52 -34.20 12.96
C ALA A 258 -18.05 -33.77 13.07
N ILE A 259 -17.67 -33.01 14.10
CA ILE A 259 -16.27 -32.63 14.35
C ILE A 259 -15.40 -33.89 14.48
N ASN A 260 -15.83 -34.86 15.30
CA ASN A 260 -15.07 -36.08 15.53
C ASN A 260 -14.93 -36.97 14.29
N LYS A 261 -15.90 -36.94 13.38
CA LYS A 261 -15.83 -37.64 12.09
C LYS A 261 -14.97 -36.90 11.07
N LEU A 262 -15.12 -35.57 10.99
CA LEU A 262 -14.43 -34.76 10.00
C LEU A 262 -12.94 -34.59 10.31
N LYS A 263 -12.51 -34.78 11.57
CA LYS A 263 -11.10 -34.70 11.97
C LYS A 263 -10.20 -35.66 11.20
N ASP A 264 -10.72 -36.79 10.71
CA ASP A 264 -9.95 -37.74 9.92
C ASP A 264 -9.55 -37.18 8.54
N PHE A 265 -10.20 -36.10 8.09
CA PHE A 265 -9.88 -35.38 6.87
C PHE A 265 -9.02 -34.13 7.10
N ILE A 266 -8.61 -33.89 8.36
CA ILE A 266 -7.68 -32.83 8.75
C ILE A 266 -6.25 -33.38 8.67
N ILE A 267 -5.27 -32.53 8.35
CA ILE A 267 -3.85 -32.89 8.37
C ILE A 267 -3.46 -33.30 9.80
N GLU A 268 -2.65 -34.35 9.95
CA GLU A 268 -2.38 -34.99 11.25
C GLU A 268 -1.92 -34.00 12.33
N SER A 269 -1.04 -33.05 11.98
CA SER A 269 -0.53 -32.03 12.89
C SER A 269 -1.58 -31.04 13.39
N GLU A 270 -2.68 -30.87 12.66
CA GLU A 270 -3.71 -29.86 12.94
C GLU A 270 -4.98 -30.46 13.56
N LYS A 271 -5.09 -31.80 13.64
CA LYS A 271 -6.30 -32.50 14.12
C LYS A 271 -6.77 -32.02 15.48
N GLU A 272 -5.88 -32.07 16.46
CA GLU A 272 -6.22 -31.71 17.85
C GLU A 272 -6.49 -30.20 17.98
N ILE A 273 -5.72 -29.37 17.29
CA ILE A 273 -5.89 -27.91 17.30
C ILE A 273 -7.25 -27.53 16.73
N TRP A 274 -7.60 -28.12 15.59
CA TRP A 274 -8.88 -27.88 14.92
C TRP A 274 -10.07 -28.39 15.74
N GLU A 275 -9.99 -29.63 16.25
CA GLU A 275 -11.00 -30.24 17.12
C GLU A 275 -11.24 -29.35 18.34
N ASN A 276 -10.19 -29.00 19.08
CA ASN A 276 -10.29 -28.18 20.29
C ASN A 276 -10.86 -26.79 20.02
N LYS A 277 -10.41 -26.12 18.96
CA LYS A 277 -10.87 -24.76 18.62
C LYS A 277 -12.37 -24.74 18.28
N LEU A 278 -12.86 -25.73 17.52
CA LEU A 278 -14.29 -25.82 17.21
C LEU A 278 -15.14 -26.22 18.42
N VAL A 279 -14.66 -27.15 19.25
CA VAL A 279 -15.36 -27.55 20.49
C VAL A 279 -15.53 -26.35 21.43
N GLN A 280 -14.46 -25.58 21.62
CA GLN A 280 -14.48 -24.35 22.41
C GLN A 280 -15.41 -23.29 21.79
N TYR A 281 -15.27 -23.04 20.49
CA TYR A 281 -16.06 -22.05 19.78
C TYR A 281 -17.57 -22.31 19.86
N PHE A 282 -18.00 -23.55 19.61
CA PHE A 282 -19.42 -23.92 19.70
C PHE A 282 -19.90 -24.15 21.14
N ASN A 283 -19.02 -24.03 22.14
CA ASN A 283 -19.29 -24.24 23.55
C ASN A 283 -19.98 -25.59 23.82
N ILE A 284 -19.40 -26.68 23.29
CA ILE A 284 -19.97 -28.03 23.39
C ILE A 284 -19.62 -28.64 24.76
N LYS A 285 -20.57 -28.62 25.68
CA LYS A 285 -20.44 -29.31 26.98
C LYS A 285 -20.43 -30.83 26.80
N ASP A 286 -19.65 -31.54 27.63
CA ASP A 286 -19.52 -33.01 27.63
C ASP A 286 -19.13 -33.59 26.26
N TYR A 287 -18.22 -32.93 25.54
CA TYR A 287 -17.81 -33.32 24.19
C TYR A 287 -17.45 -34.81 24.08
N GLU A 288 -16.64 -35.34 25.00
CA GLU A 288 -16.23 -36.75 25.03
C GLU A 288 -17.41 -37.72 25.05
N LYS A 289 -18.52 -37.38 25.72
CA LYS A 289 -19.72 -38.23 25.77
C LYS A 289 -20.58 -38.12 24.51
N LYS A 290 -20.45 -37.02 23.76
CA LYS A 290 -21.30 -36.71 22.59
C LYS A 290 -20.65 -37.09 21.26
N LYS A 291 -19.31 -37.18 21.22
CA LYS A 291 -18.55 -37.32 19.98
C LYS A 291 -18.58 -38.72 19.36
N THR A 292 -18.92 -39.73 20.16
CA THR A 292 -19.02 -41.14 19.73
C THR A 292 -20.41 -41.72 19.98
N VAL A 293 -20.90 -42.49 19.01
CA VAL A 293 -22.10 -43.31 19.12
C VAL A 293 -21.68 -44.73 18.75
N ASN A 294 -21.59 -45.61 19.75
CA ASN A 294 -20.93 -46.92 19.62
C ASN A 294 -21.84 -48.03 19.08
N ILE A 295 -23.14 -47.80 18.94
CA ILE A 295 -24.12 -48.80 18.52
C ILE A 295 -24.97 -48.21 17.38
N ASP A 296 -25.02 -48.87 16.23
CA ASP A 296 -25.79 -48.39 15.06
C ASP A 296 -27.28 -48.22 15.37
N ASP A 297 -27.87 -49.08 16.21
CA ASP A 297 -29.26 -48.96 16.67
C ASP A 297 -29.55 -47.68 17.49
N SER A 298 -28.50 -47.00 17.97
CA SER A 298 -28.60 -45.74 18.71
C SER A 298 -28.37 -44.49 17.87
N LYS A 299 -28.08 -44.65 16.57
CA LYS A 299 -27.93 -43.54 15.62
C LYS A 299 -29.30 -42.99 15.21
N THR A 300 -29.53 -41.73 15.56
CA THR A 300 -30.67 -40.97 15.02
C THR A 300 -30.49 -40.67 13.54
N GLU A 301 -31.56 -40.22 12.88
CA GLU A 301 -31.53 -39.82 11.48
C GLU A 301 -30.46 -38.77 11.16
N GLU A 302 -30.17 -37.82 12.06
CA GLU A 302 -29.08 -36.87 11.85
C GLU A 302 -27.68 -37.52 11.89
N HIS A 303 -27.45 -38.55 12.71
CA HIS A 303 -26.18 -39.27 12.68
C HIS A 303 -26.01 -40.01 11.35
N LYS A 304 -27.08 -40.66 10.88
CA LYS A 304 -27.09 -41.37 9.60
C LYS A 304 -26.85 -40.43 8.43
N LYS A 305 -27.40 -39.21 8.45
CA LYS A 305 -27.13 -38.18 7.42
C LYS A 305 -25.66 -37.77 7.39
N ILE A 306 -25.03 -37.61 8.56
CA ILE A 306 -23.59 -37.29 8.64
C ILE A 306 -22.77 -38.45 8.09
N ASP A 307 -23.08 -39.69 8.50
CA ASP A 307 -22.37 -40.88 8.01
C ASP A 307 -22.55 -41.05 6.49
N PHE A 308 -23.75 -40.81 5.95
CA PHE A 308 -24.05 -40.90 4.52
C PHE A 308 -23.22 -39.92 3.68
N GLU A 309 -23.09 -38.66 4.10
CA GLU A 309 -22.25 -37.67 3.39
C GLU A 309 -20.77 -38.11 3.36
N ILE A 310 -20.30 -38.72 4.45
CA ILE A 310 -18.92 -39.23 4.55
C ILE A 310 -18.72 -40.46 3.65
N GLU A 311 -19.68 -41.38 3.61
CA GLU A 311 -19.66 -42.55 2.74
C GLU A 311 -19.68 -42.15 1.25
N GLN A 312 -20.55 -41.21 0.88
CA GLN A 312 -20.61 -40.62 -0.46
C GLN A 312 -19.26 -40.04 -0.88
N TYR A 313 -18.58 -39.33 0.02
CA TYR A 313 -17.25 -38.79 -0.25
C TYR A 313 -16.23 -39.87 -0.58
N PHE A 314 -16.23 -40.99 0.16
CA PHE A 314 -15.32 -42.10 -0.11
C PHE A 314 -15.62 -42.82 -1.43
N GLU A 315 -16.88 -42.94 -1.82
CA GLU A 315 -17.25 -43.50 -3.13
C GLU A 315 -16.74 -42.61 -4.29
N ILE A 316 -16.86 -41.28 -4.16
CA ILE A 316 -16.34 -40.31 -5.15
C ILE A 316 -14.80 -40.33 -5.25
N LEU A 317 -14.09 -40.72 -4.18
CA LEU A 317 -12.63 -40.84 -4.22
C LEU A 317 -12.12 -42.14 -4.85
N LYS A 318 -12.96 -43.17 -4.97
CA LYS A 318 -12.61 -44.46 -5.60
C LYS A 318 -12.84 -44.46 -7.11
N SER A 319 -13.70 -43.58 -7.63
CA SER A 319 -14.01 -43.38 -9.05
C SER A 319 -13.00 -42.46 -9.74
#